data_AF-A0A2V5LLP1-F1
#
_entry.id   AF-A0A2V5LLP1-F1
#
_cell.length_a   1.000
_cell.length_b   1.000
_cell.length_c   1.000
_cell.angle_alpha   90.00
_cell.angle_beta   90.00
_cell.angle_gamma   90.00
#
_symmetry.space_group_name_H-M   'P 1'
#
loop_
_entity.id
_entity.type
_entity.pdbx_description
1 polymer ?
#
loop_
_entity_poly.entity_id
_entity_poly.type
_entity_poly.pdbx_seq_one_letter_code
_entity_poly.pdbx_strand_id
1 'polypeptide(L)'
;MTRRFKLMRFLVLMGVAAIIVCGVAVFYTHRSAHGTTAEERAVYEIGEKAGEKAPGDATLPTEAELNMTAQKYFEQQGPAEQLQNPSRAADLQAFKQAFKKGYATGFKKTHRQQ
;
A
#
# COMPACT_ATOMS: atom_id res chain seq x y z
N MET A 1 -5.63 49.46 16.62
CA MET A 1 -4.50 48.50 16.59
C MET A 1 -4.91 47.07 16.96
N THR A 2 -5.72 46.85 18.01
CA THR A 2 -6.09 45.51 18.54
C THR A 2 -6.97 44.63 17.66
N ARG A 3 -7.87 45.19 16.83
CA ARG A 3 -8.72 44.40 15.90
C ARG A 3 -7.94 43.74 14.75
N ARG A 4 -6.96 44.43 14.17
CA ARG A 4 -6.10 43.87 13.10
C ARG A 4 -5.23 42.72 13.62
N PHE A 5 -4.70 42.84 14.84
CA PHE A 5 -3.89 41.80 15.46
C PHE A 5 -4.67 40.50 15.75
N LYS A 6 -5.95 40.62 16.13
CA LYS A 6 -6.87 39.48 16.26
C LYS A 6 -7.15 38.79 14.93
N LEU A 7 -7.40 39.56 13.87
CA LEU A 7 -7.66 39.02 12.54
C LEU A 7 -6.44 38.27 11.98
N MET A 8 -5.24 38.83 12.17
CA MET A 8 -3.99 38.18 11.74
C MET A 8 -3.73 36.88 12.49
N ARG A 9 -3.93 36.86 13.81
CA ARG A 9 -3.85 35.62 14.60
C ARG A 9 -4.86 34.58 14.15
N PHE A 10 -6.07 35.00 13.81
CA PHE A 10 -7.12 34.11 13.33
C PHE A 10 -6.79 33.52 11.95
N LEU A 11 -6.26 34.34 11.03
CA LEU A 11 -5.80 33.88 9.72
C LEU A 11 -4.62 32.91 9.83
N VAL A 12 -3.67 33.18 10.74
CA VAL A 12 -2.56 32.26 11.01
C VAL A 12 -3.07 30.93 11.56
N LEU A 13 -3.99 30.95 12.54
CA LEU A 13 -4.57 29.73 13.08
C LEU A 13 -5.36 28.93 12.03
N MET A 14 -6.13 29.62 11.17
CA MET A 14 -6.84 28.99 10.05
C MET A 14 -5.88 28.39 9.02
N GLY A 15 -4.79 29.08 8.70
CA GLY A 15 -3.75 28.56 7.81
C GLY A 15 -3.07 27.31 8.37
N VAL A 16 -2.70 27.32 9.66
CA VAL A 16 -2.13 26.15 10.33
C VAL A 16 -3.11 24.99 10.35
N ALA A 17 -4.38 25.25 10.67
CA ALA A 17 -5.42 24.22 10.66
C ALA A 17 -5.60 23.61 9.26
N ALA A 18 -5.62 24.44 8.21
CA ALA A 18 -5.70 23.97 6.83
C ALA A 18 -4.50 23.10 6.44
N ILE A 19 -3.28 23.49 6.82
CA ILE A 19 -2.07 22.68 6.56
C ILE A 19 -2.15 21.33 7.28
N ILE A 20 -2.60 21.30 8.53
CA ILE A 20 -2.76 20.05 9.29
C ILE A 20 -3.79 19.16 8.60
N VAL A 21 -4.97 19.69 8.25
CA VAL A 21 -6.04 18.91 7.60
C VAL A 21 -5.59 18.40 6.23
N CYS A 22 -4.96 19.23 5.40
CA CYS A 22 -4.44 18.82 4.10
C CYS A 22 -3.31 17.79 4.23
N GLY A 23 -2.39 17.99 5.19
CA GLY A 23 -1.30 17.05 5.46
C GLY A 23 -1.80 15.68 5.89
N VAL A 24 -2.80 15.64 6.78
CA VAL A 24 -3.47 14.40 7.20
C VAL A 24 -4.16 13.76 5.99
N ALA A 25 -4.95 14.50 5.22
CA ALA A 25 -5.64 13.96 4.06
C ALA A 25 -4.66 13.31 3.06
N VAL A 26 -3.59 14.03 2.68
CA VAL A 26 -2.55 13.52 1.77
C VAL A 26 -1.88 12.28 2.35
N PHE A 27 -1.53 12.29 3.64
CA PHE A 27 -0.90 11.15 4.30
C PHE A 27 -1.81 9.92 4.29
N TYR A 28 -3.11 10.08 4.55
CA TYR A 28 -4.07 8.98 4.48
C TYR A 28 -4.27 8.45 3.05
N THR A 29 -4.35 9.33 2.04
CA THR A 29 -4.43 8.90 0.62
C THR A 29 -3.14 8.25 0.10
N HIS A 30 -1.97 8.77 0.49
CA HIS A 30 -0.70 8.16 0.13
C HIS A 30 -0.57 6.79 0.81
N ARG A 31 -0.97 6.69 2.08
CA ARG A 31 -0.88 5.41 2.79
C ARG A 31 -1.92 4.40 2.30
N SER A 32 -3.08 4.79 1.79
CA SER A 32 -4.05 3.86 1.19
C SER A 32 -3.65 3.34 -0.19
N ALA A 33 -2.83 4.08 -0.96
CA ALA A 33 -2.34 3.62 -2.27
C ALA A 33 -1.59 2.28 -2.16
N HIS A 34 -0.80 2.13 -1.10
CA HIS A 34 0.02 0.95 -0.80
C HIS A 34 -0.70 -0.11 0.05
N GLY A 35 -1.92 0.13 0.54
CA GLY A 35 -2.60 -0.75 1.49
C GLY A 35 -2.97 -0.03 2.78
N THR A 36 -4.14 -0.35 3.32
CA THR A 36 -4.66 0.29 4.54
C THR A 36 -3.86 -0.13 5.78
N THR A 37 -3.46 -1.39 5.86
CA THR A 37 -2.67 -1.95 6.97
C THR A 37 -1.16 -1.91 6.69
N ALA A 38 -0.33 -2.04 7.73
CA ALA A 38 1.13 -2.10 7.58
C ALA A 38 1.57 -3.37 6.81
N GLU A 39 0.85 -4.47 7.01
CA GLU A 39 1.09 -5.73 6.31
C GLU A 39 0.75 -5.62 4.83
N GLU A 40 -0.42 -5.05 4.48
CA GLU A 40 -0.77 -4.81 3.08
C GLU A 40 0.28 -3.96 2.36
N ARG A 41 0.87 -2.97 3.05
CA ARG A 41 1.99 -2.18 2.48
C ARG A 41 3.26 -2.98 2.26
N ALA A 42 3.64 -3.81 3.23
CA ALA A 42 4.81 -4.67 3.08
C ALA A 42 4.63 -5.62 1.88
N VAL A 43 3.44 -6.22 1.76
CA VAL A 43 3.10 -7.12 0.64
C VAL A 43 3.06 -6.38 -0.70
N TYR A 44 2.50 -5.16 -0.72
CA TYR A 44 2.52 -4.29 -1.90
C TYR A 44 3.97 -3.98 -2.33
N GLU A 45 4.85 -3.62 -1.40
CA GLU A 45 6.26 -3.30 -1.69
C GLU A 45 7.03 -4.52 -2.21
N ILE A 46 6.75 -5.71 -1.67
CA ILE A 46 7.30 -6.97 -2.20
C ILE A 46 6.83 -7.17 -3.65
N GLY A 47 5.52 -6.98 -3.90
CA GLY A 47 4.95 -7.02 -5.23
C GLY A 47 5.61 -6.02 -6.18
N GLU A 48 5.76 -4.76 -5.77
CA GLU A 48 6.39 -3.70 -6.55
C GLU A 48 7.82 -4.06 -6.96
N LYS A 49 8.65 -4.50 -6.02
CA LYS A 49 10.01 -4.95 -6.32
C LYS A 49 10.05 -6.17 -7.25
N ALA A 50 9.09 -7.08 -7.12
CA ALA A 50 8.98 -8.24 -8.00
C ALA A 50 8.59 -7.81 -9.44
N GLY A 51 7.67 -6.86 -9.58
CA GLY A 51 7.27 -6.29 -10.86
C GLY A 51 8.38 -5.49 -11.53
N GLU A 52 9.15 -4.71 -10.75
CA GLU A 52 10.30 -3.95 -11.28
C GLU A 52 11.40 -4.86 -11.87
N LYS A 53 11.57 -6.07 -11.30
CA LYS A 53 12.57 -7.06 -11.73
C LYS A 53 12.08 -8.02 -12.80
N ALA A 54 10.77 -8.02 -13.09
CA ALA A 54 10.22 -8.93 -14.07
C ALA A 54 10.74 -8.56 -15.49
N PRO A 55 10.94 -9.54 -16.38
CA PRO A 55 11.29 -9.26 -17.77
C PRO A 55 10.13 -8.55 -18.49
N GLY A 56 10.41 -7.79 -19.55
CA GLY A 56 9.41 -6.91 -20.18
C GLY A 56 8.26 -7.63 -20.89
N ASP A 57 8.40 -8.91 -21.18
CA ASP A 57 7.37 -9.82 -21.71
C ASP A 57 6.67 -10.63 -20.60
N ALA A 58 6.99 -10.38 -19.33
CA ALA A 58 6.37 -11.11 -18.23
C ALA A 58 4.87 -10.85 -18.14
N THR A 59 4.10 -11.93 -18.05
CA THR A 59 2.69 -11.86 -17.71
C THR A 59 2.49 -11.61 -16.22
N LEU A 60 1.30 -11.09 -15.87
CA LEU A 60 0.90 -10.99 -14.46
C LEU A 60 1.02 -12.36 -13.76
N PRO A 61 1.43 -12.40 -12.48
CA PRO A 61 1.55 -13.63 -11.73
C PRO A 61 0.24 -14.41 -11.72
N THR A 62 0.32 -15.70 -12.01
CA THR A 62 -0.82 -16.62 -11.99
C THR A 62 -1.31 -16.83 -10.55
N GLU A 63 -2.55 -17.31 -10.39
CA GLU A 63 -3.07 -17.61 -9.04
C GLU A 63 -2.22 -18.63 -8.29
N ALA A 64 -1.63 -19.59 -8.99
CA ALA A 64 -0.73 -20.58 -8.41
C ALA A 64 0.56 -19.95 -7.87
N GLU A 65 1.16 -19.03 -8.62
CA GLU A 65 2.36 -18.30 -8.19
C GLU A 65 2.07 -17.36 -7.02
N LEU A 66 0.91 -16.72 -7.02
CA LEU A 66 0.45 -15.90 -5.91
C LEU A 66 0.20 -16.76 -4.65
N ASN A 67 -0.40 -17.94 -4.81
CA ASN A 67 -0.61 -18.90 -3.71
C ASN A 67 0.71 -19.36 -3.10
N MET A 68 1.67 -19.76 -3.94
CA MET A 68 3.00 -20.19 -3.47
C MET A 68 3.76 -19.06 -2.77
N THR A 69 3.67 -17.84 -3.29
CA THR A 69 4.32 -16.66 -2.71
C THR A 69 3.68 -16.29 -1.37
N ALA A 70 2.35 -16.32 -1.29
CA ALA A 70 1.62 -16.11 -0.05
C ALA A 70 1.97 -17.17 1.00
N GLN A 71 1.98 -18.44 0.60
CA GLN A 71 2.33 -19.54 1.48
C GLN A 71 3.74 -19.35 2.06
N LYS A 72 4.74 -19.05 1.23
CA LYS A 72 6.10 -18.75 1.71
C LYS A 72 6.15 -17.55 2.67
N TYR A 73 5.41 -16.48 2.37
CA TYR A 73 5.34 -15.30 3.22
C TYR A 73 4.74 -15.63 4.59
N PHE A 74 3.65 -16.40 4.60
CA PHE A 74 2.97 -16.81 5.83
C PHE A 74 3.77 -17.82 6.64
N GLU A 75 4.44 -18.78 5.99
CA GLU A 75 5.35 -19.73 6.66
C GLU A 75 6.52 -19.01 7.35
N GLN A 76 7.04 -17.94 6.75
CA GLN A 76 8.07 -17.09 7.35
C GLN A 76 7.57 -16.28 8.56
N GLN A 77 6.27 -16.01 8.64
CA GLN A 77 5.66 -15.29 9.77
C GLN A 77 5.16 -16.22 10.90
N GLY A 78 5.11 -17.55 10.68
CA GLY A 78 4.69 -18.55 11.66
C GLY A 78 3.82 -19.65 11.05
N PRO A 79 3.72 -20.83 11.69
CA PRO A 79 3.26 -22.07 11.05
C PRO A 79 1.88 -21.98 10.36
N ALA A 80 1.76 -22.77 9.30
CA ALA A 80 0.67 -22.77 8.32
C ALA A 80 -0.62 -23.46 8.81
N GLU A 81 -0.63 -24.15 9.97
CA GLU A 81 -1.84 -24.81 10.52
C GLU A 81 -3.04 -23.87 10.72
N GLN A 82 -2.83 -22.56 10.74
CA GLN A 82 -3.88 -21.54 10.92
C GLN A 82 -4.67 -21.22 9.62
N LEU A 83 -4.33 -21.81 8.47
CA LEU A 83 -5.02 -21.59 7.19
C LEU A 83 -6.45 -22.14 7.13
N GLN A 84 -6.86 -22.96 8.11
CA GLN A 84 -8.26 -23.37 8.29
C GLN A 84 -9.12 -22.29 8.99
N ASN A 85 -8.50 -21.20 9.46
CA ASN A 85 -9.22 -20.11 10.12
C ASN A 85 -9.76 -19.12 9.06
N PRO A 86 -11.07 -18.75 9.09
CA PRO A 86 -11.66 -17.81 8.14
C PRO A 86 -10.97 -16.43 8.12
N SER A 87 -10.32 -16.00 9.21
CA SER A 87 -9.48 -14.80 9.22
C SER A 87 -8.30 -14.92 8.25
N ARG A 88 -7.60 -16.06 8.23
CA ARG A 88 -6.40 -16.23 7.40
C ARG A 88 -6.72 -16.41 5.91
N ALA A 89 -7.94 -16.84 5.58
CA ALA A 89 -8.45 -16.84 4.21
C ALA A 89 -8.70 -15.42 3.70
N ALA A 90 -9.25 -14.53 4.55
CA ALA A 90 -9.37 -13.11 4.24
C ALA A 90 -7.98 -12.46 4.11
N ASP A 91 -7.03 -12.81 4.99
CA ASP A 91 -5.64 -12.32 4.93
C ASP A 91 -4.93 -12.79 3.65
N LEU A 92 -5.18 -14.02 3.20
CA LEU A 92 -4.66 -14.54 1.94
C LEU A 92 -5.22 -13.77 0.73
N GLN A 93 -6.51 -13.43 0.74
CA GLN A 93 -7.11 -12.64 -0.33
C GLN A 93 -6.56 -11.21 -0.35
N ALA A 94 -6.43 -10.59 0.82
CA ALA A 94 -5.82 -9.26 0.97
C ALA A 94 -4.35 -9.28 0.50
N PHE A 95 -3.59 -10.31 0.86
CA PHE A 95 -2.22 -10.52 0.40
C PHE A 95 -2.15 -10.56 -1.13
N LYS A 96 -2.96 -11.44 -1.77
CA LYS A 96 -2.97 -11.59 -3.23
C LYS A 96 -3.28 -10.27 -3.94
N GLN A 97 -4.25 -9.53 -3.43
CA GLN A 97 -4.64 -8.24 -4.01
C GLN A 97 -3.55 -7.19 -3.85
N ALA A 98 -2.97 -7.05 -2.66
CA ALA A 98 -1.89 -6.11 -2.39
C ALA A 98 -0.64 -6.42 -3.25
N PHE A 99 -0.24 -7.69 -3.31
CA PHE A 99 0.90 -8.15 -4.10
C PHE A 99 0.69 -7.87 -5.58
N LYS A 100 -0.48 -8.25 -6.13
CA LYS A 100 -0.80 -8.05 -7.55
C LYS A 100 -0.79 -6.57 -7.93
N LYS A 101 -1.34 -5.71 -7.06
CA LYS A 101 -1.36 -4.25 -7.27
C LYS A 101 0.06 -3.66 -7.23
N GLY A 102 0.88 -4.12 -6.29
CA GLY A 102 2.31 -3.78 -6.22
C GLY A 102 3.04 -4.19 -7.49
N TYR A 103 2.92 -5.46 -7.89
CA TYR A 103 3.54 -6.03 -9.07
C TYR A 103 3.21 -5.25 -10.33
N ALA A 104 1.92 -4.97 -10.58
CA ALA A 104 1.52 -4.19 -11.75
C ALA A 104 2.12 -2.77 -11.73
N THR A 105 2.24 -2.16 -10.54
CA THR A 105 2.83 -0.82 -10.40
C THR A 105 4.33 -0.84 -10.71
N GLY A 106 5.07 -1.77 -10.12
CA GLY A 106 6.50 -1.93 -10.35
C GLY A 106 6.82 -2.31 -11.79
N PHE A 107 6.03 -3.21 -12.37
CA PHE A 107 6.15 -3.59 -13.77
C PHE A 107 5.98 -2.39 -14.70
N LYS A 108 4.90 -1.61 -14.52
CA LYS A 108 4.65 -0.40 -15.32
C LYS A 108 5.73 0.67 -15.15
N LYS A 109 6.37 0.73 -13.98
CA LYS A 109 7.45 1.68 -13.69
C LYS A 109 8.70 1.39 -14.53
N THR A 110 9.08 0.12 -14.66
CA THR A 110 10.26 -0.30 -15.44
C THR A 110 9.95 -0.46 -16.93
N HIS A 111 8.74 -0.91 -17.29
CA HIS A 111 8.36 -1.32 -18.65
C HIS A 111 7.36 -0.38 -19.30
N ARG A 112 7.45 0.93 -19.01
CA ARG A 112 6.49 1.98 -19.42
C ARG A 112 6.31 2.16 -20.95
N GLN A 113 6.96 1.35 -21.79
CA GLN A 113 7.08 1.51 -23.25
C GLN A 113 6.63 0.30 -24.09
N GLN A 114 5.79 -0.60 -23.58
CA GLN A 114 5.07 -1.56 -24.43
C GLN A 114 3.60 -1.18 -24.57
#